data_AF-A0A7X9FER8-F1
#
_entry.id   AF-A0A7X9FER8-F1
#
_cell.length_a   1.000
_cell.length_b   1.000
_cell.length_c   1.000
_cell.angle_alpha   90.00
_cell.angle_beta   90.00
_cell.angle_gamma   90.00
#
_symmetry.space_group_name_H-M   'P 1'
#
loop_
_entity.id
_entity.type
_entity.pdbx_description
1 polymer ?
#
loop_
_entity_poly.entity_id
_entity_poly.type
_entity_poly.pdbx_seq_one_letter_code
_entity_poly.pdbx_strand_id
1 'polypeptide(L)'
;MNTKDIRISAEPQMDPNICRFVVDRPVYDGFFNCRNQAMASGSPLLEALFKLPGVTEVLVAGASITVAKDGSEEWADLGRKVGETIRTCFAAGCTLVAPGAAAKQPP
;
A
#
# COMPACT_ATOMS: atom_id res chain seq x y z
N MET A 1 8.03 13.01 21.48
CA MET A 1 7.05 13.00 20.36
C MET A 1 7.06 11.59 19.77
N ASN A 2 6.01 10.80 20.01
CA ASN A 2 5.97 9.38 19.66
C ASN A 2 5.63 9.19 18.17
N THR A 3 6.62 9.35 17.29
CA THR A 3 6.48 9.09 15.84
C THR A 3 6.29 7.60 15.49
N LYS A 4 6.10 6.73 16.49
CA LYS A 4 6.04 5.26 16.37
C LYS A 4 4.64 4.67 16.23
N ASP A 5 3.59 5.41 16.59
CA ASP A 5 2.22 4.89 16.56
C ASP A 5 1.50 5.42 15.31
N ILE A 6 1.42 4.60 14.26
CA ILE A 6 0.47 4.80 13.17
C ILE A 6 -0.63 3.76 13.32
N ARG A 7 -1.86 4.25 13.40
CA ARG A 7 -3.07 3.44 13.41
C ARG A 7 -3.35 3.01 11.98
N ILE A 8 -3.50 1.71 11.79
CA ILE A 8 -3.85 1.09 10.52
C ILE A 8 -5.09 0.27 10.77
N SER A 9 -6.14 0.53 9.99
CA SER A 9 -7.38 -0.24 10.02
C SER A 9 -7.49 -1.00 8.71
N ALA A 10 -7.72 -2.31 8.77
CA ALA A 10 -7.96 -3.13 7.61
C ALA A 10 -9.47 -3.30 7.40
N GLU A 11 -9.95 -2.90 6.24
CA GLU A 11 -11.35 -2.91 5.83
C GLU A 11 -11.49 -3.83 4.61
N PRO A 12 -11.93 -5.09 4.80
CA PRO A 12 -12.20 -5.97 3.68
C PRO A 12 -13.27 -5.37 2.77
N GLN A 13 -13.10 -5.54 1.46
CA GLN A 13 -14.05 -5.02 0.47
C GLN A 13 -15.06 -6.12 0.08
N MET A 14 -16.01 -5.79 -0.81
CA MET A 14 -16.97 -6.77 -1.32
C MET A 14 -16.26 -7.95 -2.02
N ASP A 15 -15.13 -7.67 -2.67
CA ASP A 15 -14.24 -8.69 -3.20
C ASP A 15 -13.34 -9.24 -2.08
N PRO A 16 -13.37 -10.55 -1.80
CA PRO A 16 -12.55 -11.16 -0.74
C PRO A 16 -11.04 -11.06 -1.01
N ASN A 17 -10.63 -10.80 -2.24
CA ASN A 17 -9.24 -10.60 -2.62
C ASN A 17 -8.81 -9.13 -2.52
N ILE A 18 -9.69 -8.23 -2.07
CA ILE A 18 -9.38 -6.81 -1.94
C ILE A 18 -9.57 -6.37 -0.49
N CYS A 19 -8.56 -5.73 0.07
CA CYS A 19 -8.61 -5.14 1.41
C CYS A 19 -8.10 -3.71 1.37
N ARG A 20 -8.83 -2.80 2.00
CA ARG A 20 -8.47 -1.40 2.13
C ARG A 20 -7.83 -1.14 3.49
N PHE A 21 -6.61 -0.64 3.49
CA PHE A 21 -5.89 -0.26 4.69
C PHE A 21 -5.97 1.26 4.86
N VAL A 22 -6.70 1.72 5.87
CA VAL A 22 -6.84 3.15 6.20
C VAL A 22 -5.88 3.49 7.31
N VAL A 23 -5.12 4.58 7.14
CA VAL A 23 -4.17 5.06 8.15
C VAL A 23 -4.56 6.43 8.68
N ASP A 24 -4.05 6.82 9.85
CA ASP A 24 -4.42 8.09 10.50
C ASP A 24 -3.85 9.37 9.85
N ARG A 25 -3.01 9.24 8.82
CA ARG A 25 -2.31 10.33 8.14
C ARG A 25 -2.30 10.17 6.62
N PRO A 26 -2.27 11.26 5.84
CA PRO A 26 -2.23 11.16 4.39
C PRO A 26 -0.95 10.44 3.93
N VAL A 27 -1.13 9.45 3.05
CA VAL A 27 -0.08 8.69 2.38
C VAL A 27 0.33 9.40 1.10
N TYR A 28 -0.64 9.97 0.38
CA TYR A 28 -0.44 10.65 -0.89
C TYR A 28 -1.54 11.70 -1.11
N ASP A 29 -1.19 12.87 -1.64
CA ASP A 29 -2.13 13.97 -1.91
C ASP A 29 -3.02 13.73 -3.15
N GLY A 30 -2.74 12.67 -3.91
CA GLY A 30 -3.49 12.31 -5.12
C GLY A 30 -4.04 10.90 -5.11
N PHE A 31 -4.28 10.38 -6.30
CA PHE A 31 -4.71 9.02 -6.56
C PHE A 31 -3.66 8.30 -7.39
N PHE A 32 -3.15 7.17 -6.89
CA PHE A 32 -2.19 6.34 -7.60
C PHE A 32 -2.62 4.88 -7.61
N ASN A 33 -2.96 4.33 -8.78
CA ASN A 33 -3.23 2.92 -8.99
C ASN A 33 -2.01 2.23 -9.62
N CYS A 34 -1.32 1.44 -8.81
CA CYS A 34 -0.19 0.63 -9.19
C CYS A 34 -0.65 -0.79 -9.53
N ARG A 35 -0.75 -1.12 -10.83
CA ARG A 35 -1.23 -2.44 -11.30
C ARG A 35 -0.14 -3.48 -11.49
N ASN A 36 1.12 -3.12 -11.31
CA ASN A 36 2.26 -4.01 -11.48
C ASN A 36 3.51 -3.45 -10.79
N GLN A 37 4.51 -4.32 -10.64
CA GLN A 37 5.79 -3.99 -10.00
C GLN A 37 6.60 -2.92 -10.76
N ALA A 38 6.47 -2.83 -12.09
CA ALA A 38 7.21 -1.84 -12.90
C ALA A 38 6.73 -0.39 -12.65
N MET A 39 5.45 -0.23 -12.29
CA MET A 39 4.89 1.04 -11.83
C MET A 39 5.32 1.39 -10.41
N ALA A 40 5.58 0.39 -9.57
CA ALA A 40 6.00 0.60 -8.19
C ALA A 40 7.41 1.21 -8.09
N SER A 41 8.27 1.02 -9.10
CA SER A 41 9.66 1.49 -9.10
C SER A 41 9.78 2.98 -8.74
N GLY A 42 10.58 3.25 -7.71
CA GLY A 42 10.80 4.60 -7.18
C GLY A 42 9.92 4.93 -5.98
N SER A 43 8.94 4.09 -5.65
CA SER A 43 8.09 4.22 -4.46
C SER A 43 8.38 3.08 -3.49
N PRO A 44 9.26 3.29 -2.49
CA PRO A 44 9.66 2.27 -1.52
C PRO A 44 8.49 1.50 -0.87
N LEU A 45 7.38 2.18 -0.57
CA LEU A 45 6.19 1.53 -0.02
C LEU A 45 5.60 0.52 -1.01
N LEU A 46 5.37 0.95 -2.25
CA LEU A 46 4.78 0.10 -3.28
C LEU A 46 5.71 -1.06 -3.63
N GLU A 47 7.01 -0.79 -3.78
CA GLU A 47 8.00 -1.84 -4.06
C GLU A 47 8.05 -2.88 -2.93
N ALA A 48 7.88 -2.46 -1.68
CA ALA A 48 7.81 -3.38 -0.55
C ALA A 48 6.51 -4.19 -0.54
N LEU A 49 5.36 -3.58 -0.88
CA LEU A 49 4.08 -4.30 -0.98
C LEU A 49 4.09 -5.32 -2.12
N PHE A 50 4.64 -4.98 -3.29
CA PHE A 50 4.77 -5.90 -4.42
C PHE A 50 5.80 -7.03 -4.21
N LYS A 51 6.66 -6.93 -3.19
CA LYS A 51 7.52 -8.05 -2.76
C LYS A 51 6.76 -9.08 -1.92
N LEU A 52 5.59 -8.73 -1.40
CA LEU A 52 4.75 -9.67 -0.69
C LEU A 52 4.14 -10.64 -1.72
N PRO A 53 4.27 -11.97 -1.51
CA PRO A 53 3.64 -12.94 -2.40
C PRO A 53 2.13 -12.71 -2.43
N GLY A 54 1.53 -12.94 -3.58
CA GLY A 54 0.09 -12.80 -3.76
C GLY A 54 -0.38 -11.39 -4.11
N VAL A 55 0.41 -10.32 -3.94
CA VAL A 55 -0.03 -8.94 -4.22
C VAL A 55 0.00 -8.65 -5.72
N THR A 56 -1.14 -8.24 -6.27
CA THR A 56 -1.32 -8.00 -7.71
C THR A 56 -1.52 -6.52 -8.05
N GLU A 57 -2.22 -5.78 -7.20
CA GLU A 57 -2.51 -4.36 -7.42
C GLU A 57 -2.48 -3.62 -6.07
N VAL A 58 -1.97 -2.38 -6.10
CA VAL A 58 -1.96 -1.49 -4.95
C VAL A 58 -2.46 -0.11 -5.38
N LEU A 59 -3.54 0.34 -4.77
CA LEU A 59 -4.11 1.65 -4.96
C LEU A 59 -3.86 2.51 -3.73
N VAL A 60 -3.33 3.71 -3.92
CA VAL A 60 -3.12 4.70 -2.86
C VAL A 60 -3.96 5.94 -3.18
N ALA A 61 -4.80 6.33 -2.24
CA ALA A 61 -5.63 7.53 -2.36
C ALA A 61 -5.76 8.21 -0.99
N GLY A 62 -5.22 9.42 -0.85
CA GLY A 62 -5.26 10.14 0.42
C GLY A 62 -4.57 9.36 1.54
N ALA A 63 -5.34 8.99 2.57
CA ALA A 63 -4.89 8.17 3.70
C ALA A 63 -5.26 6.68 3.59
N SER A 64 -5.66 6.21 2.40
CA SER A 64 -6.08 4.84 2.16
C SER A 64 -5.17 4.12 1.17
N ILE A 65 -4.87 2.86 1.47
CA ILE A 65 -4.03 1.96 0.68
C ILE A 65 -4.85 0.69 0.44
N THR A 66 -5.43 0.54 -0.74
CA THR A 66 -6.16 -0.66 -1.14
C THR A 66 -5.22 -1.64 -1.80
N VAL A 67 -5.21 -2.89 -1.32
CA VAL A 67 -4.36 -3.97 -1.85
C VAL A 67 -5.27 -5.05 -2.40
N ALA A 68 -4.98 -5.49 -3.64
CA ALA A 68 -5.59 -6.66 -4.25
C ALA A 68 -4.59 -7.82 -4.25
N LYS A 69 -5.10 -9.04 -4.06
CA LYS A 69 -4.31 -10.28 -4.13
C LYS A 69 -4.82 -11.24 -5.21
N ASP A 70 -3.98 -12.16 -5.67
CA ASP A 70 -4.37 -13.22 -6.63
C ASP A 70 -5.12 -14.40 -5.98
N GLY A 71 -5.17 -14.44 -4.64
CA GLY A 71 -5.84 -15.49 -3.88
C GLY A 71 -4.91 -16.56 -3.30
N SER A 72 -3.62 -16.57 -3.65
CA SER A 72 -2.65 -17.57 -3.16
C SER A 72 -2.35 -17.44 -1.66
N GLU A 73 -2.44 -16.23 -1.11
CA GLU A 73 -2.18 -15.96 0.32
C GLU A 73 -3.46 -15.57 1.06
N GLU A 74 -3.54 -15.94 2.34
CA GLU A 74 -4.62 -15.56 3.25
C GLU A 74 -4.40 -14.16 3.85
N TRP A 75 -5.48 -13.41 4.08
CA TRP A 75 -5.40 -12.06 4.67
C TRP A 75 -4.85 -12.03 6.10
N ALA A 76 -4.98 -13.13 6.85
CA ALA A 76 -4.45 -13.22 8.21
C ALA A 76 -2.93 -12.96 8.26
N ASP A 77 -2.18 -13.59 7.34
CA ASP A 77 -0.73 -13.41 7.21
C ASP A 77 -0.39 -12.19 6.36
N LEU A 78 -1.06 -12.04 5.20
CA LEU A 78 -0.76 -10.94 4.27
C LEU A 78 -1.06 -9.58 4.90
N GLY A 79 -2.19 -9.43 5.59
CA GLY A 79 -2.59 -8.18 6.25
C GLY A 79 -1.61 -7.75 7.33
N ARG A 80 -1.02 -8.71 8.07
CA ARG A 80 0.04 -8.41 9.04
C ARG A 80 1.29 -7.87 8.33
N LYS A 81 1.77 -8.54 7.29
CA LYS A 81 2.94 -8.12 6.49
C LYS A 81 2.72 -6.73 5.86
N VAL A 82 1.53 -6.48 5.33
CA VAL A 82 1.13 -5.17 4.78
C VAL A 82 1.17 -4.09 5.87
N GLY A 83 0.55 -4.32 7.02
CA GLY A 83 0.57 -3.38 8.13
C GLY A 83 1.98 -3.06 8.64
N GLU A 84 2.85 -4.07 8.75
CA GLU A 84 4.27 -3.89 9.12
C GLU A 84 5.04 -3.09 8.07
N THR A 85 4.78 -3.35 6.79
CA THR A 85 5.41 -2.62 5.67
C THR A 85 5.04 -1.14 5.70
N ILE A 86 3.76 -0.83 5.85
CA ILE A 86 3.27 0.54 5.97
C ILE A 86 3.89 1.23 7.18
N ARG A 87 3.84 0.60 8.36
CA ARG A 87 4.42 1.14 9.60
C ARG A 87 5.90 1.48 9.44
N THR A 88 6.66 0.56 8.85
CA THR A 88 8.09 0.72 8.65
C THR A 88 8.39 1.88 7.71
N CYS A 89 7.61 2.00 6.62
CA CYS A 89 7.76 3.08 5.66
C CYS A 89 7.50 4.47 6.29
N PHE A 90 6.44 4.59 7.09
CA PHE A 90 6.13 5.80 7.84
C PHE A 90 7.18 6.11 8.92
N ALA A 91 7.66 5.11 9.65
CA ALA A 91 8.69 5.29 10.67
C ALA A 91 10.04 5.73 10.08
N ALA A 92 10.35 5.27 8.87
CA ALA A 92 11.56 5.65 8.14
C ALA A 92 11.45 6.98 7.39
N GLY A 93 10.26 7.60 7.33
CA GLY A 93 10.02 8.83 6.57
C GLY A 93 10.23 8.65 5.05
N CYS A 94 10.04 7.44 4.55
CA CYS A 94 10.24 7.13 3.14
C CYS A 94 9.20 7.84 2.25
N THR A 95 9.59 8.16 1.02
CA THR A 95 8.65 8.59 -0.02
C THR A 95 7.64 7.48 -0.28
N LEU A 96 6.37 7.70 0.07
CA LEU A 96 5.33 6.67 0.00
C LEU A 96 4.89 6.43 -1.46
N VAL A 97 4.78 7.51 -2.25
CA VAL A 97 4.56 7.47 -3.70
C VAL A 97 5.46 8.52 -4.35
N ALA A 98 6.36 8.09 -5.23
CA ALA A 98 7.23 9.03 -5.94
C ALA A 98 6.48 9.72 -7.09
N PRO A 99 6.79 11.00 -7.38
CA PRO A 99 6.17 11.72 -8.49
C PRO A 99 6.41 11.05 -9.85
N GLY A 100 7.54 10.34 -10.03
CA GLY A 100 7.82 9.58 -11.25
C GLY A 100 6.98 8.31 -11.42
N ALA A 101 6.43 7.75 -10.34
CA ALA A 101 5.49 6.63 -10.42
C ALA A 101 4.15 7.11 -10.98
N ALA A 102 3.65 8.27 -10.53
CA ALA A 102 2.42 8.89 -11.02
C ALA A 102 2.43 9.15 -12.53
N ALA A 103 3.59 9.49 -13.12
CA ALA A 103 3.74 9.69 -14.56
C ALA A 103 3.55 8.41 -15.41
N LYS A 104 3.64 7.22 -14.79
CA LYS A 104 3.42 5.93 -15.45
C LYS A 104 1.96 5.48 -15.42
N GLN A 105 1.10 6.23 -14.74
CA GLN A 105 -0.32 5.91 -14.69
C GLN A 105 -0.97 6.25 -16.04
N PRO A 106 -1.74 5.34 -16.64
CA PRO A 106 -2.53 5.68 -17.81
C PRO A 106 -3.56 6.78 -17.46
N PRO A 107 -3.89 7.66 -18.43
CA PRO A 107 -4.90 8.72 -18.25
C PRO A 107 -6.28 8.17 -17.91
#